data_AF-A0A9W6T9S2-F1
#
_entry.id   AF-A0A9W6T9S2-F1
#
_cell.length_a   1.000
_cell.length_b   1.000
_cell.length_c   1.000
_cell.angle_alpha   90.00
_cell.angle_beta   90.00
_cell.angle_gamma   90.00
#
_symmetry.space_group_name_H-M   'P 1'
#
loop_
_entity.id
_entity.type
_entity.pdbx_description
1 polymer ?
#
loop_
_entity_poly.entity_id
_entity_poly.type
_entity_poly.pdbx_seq_one_letter_code
_entity_poly.pdbx_strand_id
1 'polypeptide(L)'
;MQHNNKVTAYSSTSRYAALVDHVEELATMAGWKIEREMLRIPSTRNAAVIGYQPDLNVMGKSIYEMLSIEGGADRWVENTMALMKKPPRDH
;
A
#
# COMPACT_ATOMS: atom_id res chain seq x y z
N MET A 1 23.54 -12.67 15.31
CA MET A 1 22.22 -12.31 15.86
C MET A 1 21.25 -12.31 14.69
N GLN A 2 20.38 -13.32 14.61
CA GLN A 2 19.46 -13.52 13.49
C GLN A 2 18.23 -12.64 13.70
N HIS A 3 18.01 -11.65 12.82
CA HIS A 3 16.79 -10.84 12.82
C HIS A 3 15.68 -11.67 12.15
N ASN A 4 14.75 -12.15 12.96
CA ASN A 4 13.60 -12.95 12.53
C ASN A 4 12.57 -12.03 11.85
N ASN A 5 12.75 -11.78 10.56
CA ASN A 5 11.78 -11.02 9.77
C ASN A 5 10.56 -11.92 9.50
N LYS A 6 9.60 -11.94 10.42
CA LYS A 6 8.29 -12.57 10.21
C LYS A 6 7.54 -11.76 9.16
N VAL A 7 7.80 -12.03 7.88
CA VAL A 7 6.90 -11.64 6.79
C VAL A 7 5.61 -12.41 7.01
N THR A 8 4.64 -11.76 7.64
CA THR A 8 3.29 -12.30 7.77
C THR A 8 2.60 -12.12 6.42
N ALA A 9 2.91 -13.01 5.48
CA ALA A 9 2.16 -13.15 4.24
C ALA A 9 0.75 -13.66 4.59
N TYR A 10 -0.17 -12.74 4.86
CA TYR A 10 -1.57 -13.07 5.10
C TYR A 10 -2.20 -13.49 3.77
N SER A 11 -2.57 -14.77 3.68
CA SER A 11 -3.08 -15.44 2.49
C SER A 11 -4.51 -15.03 2.13
N SER A 12 -4.75 -13.76 1.79
CA SER A 12 -6.02 -13.33 1.20
C SER A 12 -5.80 -12.59 -0.12
N THR A 13 -6.15 -13.25 -1.22
CA THR A 13 -6.03 -12.81 -2.61
C THR A 13 -7.05 -11.72 -2.99
N SER A 14 -7.41 -10.83 -2.05
CA SER A 14 -8.36 -9.73 -2.33
C SER A 14 -7.64 -8.48 -2.83
N ARG A 15 -8.30 -7.69 -3.69
CA ARG A 15 -7.76 -6.38 -4.14
C ARG A 15 -7.46 -5.45 -2.96
N TYR A 16 -8.26 -5.54 -1.89
CA TYR A 16 -8.06 -4.73 -0.70
C TYR A 16 -6.80 -5.13 0.06
N ALA A 17 -6.55 -6.43 0.24
CA ALA A 17 -5.33 -6.91 0.89
C ALA A 17 -4.08 -6.50 0.10
N ALA A 18 -4.10 -6.67 -1.23
CA ALA A 18 -3.01 -6.23 -2.09
C ALA A 18 -2.78 -4.70 -2.02
N LEU A 19 -3.85 -3.91 -1.90
CA LEU A 19 -3.74 -2.46 -1.69
C LEU A 19 -3.06 -2.14 -0.35
N VAL A 20 -3.45 -2.81 0.73
CA VAL A 20 -2.87 -2.59 2.06
C VAL A 20 -1.39 -2.96 2.07
N ASP A 21 -1.03 -4.12 1.50
CA ASP A 21 0.36 -4.57 1.39
C ASP A 21 1.20 -3.57 0.58
N HIS A 22 0.65 -3.06 -0.53
CA HIS A 22 1.34 -2.06 -1.35
C HIS A 22 1.55 -0.71 -0.62
N VAL A 23 0.57 -0.26 0.18
CA VAL A 23 0.72 0.95 1.01
C VAL A 23 1.83 0.77 2.06
N GLU A 24 1.95 -0.42 2.64
CA GLU A 24 3.04 -0.76 3.57
C GLU A 24 4.41 -0.73 2.87
N GLU A 25 4.51 -1.24 1.65
CA GLU A 25 5.73 -1.13 0.83
C GLU A 25 6.11 0.32 0.53
N LEU A 26 5.15 1.16 0.12
CA LEU A 26 5.38 2.59 -0.17
C LEU A 26 5.91 3.34 1.04
N ALA A 27 5.32 3.14 2.22
CA ALA A 27 5.77 3.83 3.42
C ALA A 27 7.14 3.31 3.91
N THR A 28 7.46 2.04 3.66
CA THR A 28 8.78 1.46 3.97
C THR A 28 9.83 2.07 3.03
N MET A 29 9.52 2.21 1.74
CA MET A 29 10.38 2.90 0.77
C MET A 29 10.61 4.37 1.11
N ALA A 30 9.62 5.04 1.69
CA ALA A 30 9.75 6.39 2.20
C ALA A 30 10.63 6.48 3.47
N GLY A 31 11.08 5.35 4.01
CA GLY A 31 11.99 5.28 5.16
C GLY A 31 11.27 5.33 6.51
N TRP A 32 10.04 4.80 6.60
CA TRP A 32 9.32 4.69 7.87
C TRP A 32 9.33 3.26 8.39
N LYS A 33 9.40 3.12 9.72
CA LYS A 33 9.01 1.89 10.40
C LYS A 33 7.50 1.84 10.55
N ILE A 34 6.91 0.73 10.15
CA ILE A 34 5.46 0.58 10.03
C ILE A 34 4.94 -0.48 10.98
N GLU A 35 3.77 -0.23 11.54
CA GLU A 35 2.92 -1.25 12.15
C GLU A 35 1.58 -1.32 11.43
N ARG A 36 1.09 -2.56 11.26
CA ARG A 36 -0.22 -2.85 10.67
C ARG A 36 -1.12 -3.49 11.70
N GLU A 37 -2.30 -2.91 11.91
CA GLU A 37 -3.31 -3.44 12.82
C GLU A 37 -4.67 -3.58 12.12
N MET A 38 -5.32 -4.72 12.29
CA MET A 38 -6.71 -4.90 11.83
C MET A 38 -7.67 -4.25 12.81
N LEU A 39 -8.41 -3.23 12.36
CA LEU A 39 -9.37 -2.52 13.18
C LEU A 39 -10.56 -3.41 13.51
N ARG A 40 -10.95 -3.45 14.78
CA ARG A 40 -12.11 -4.20 15.26
C ARG A 40 -13.39 -3.40 15.09
N ILE A 41 -13.81 -3.19 13.84
CA ILE A 41 -15.09 -2.54 13.52
C ILE A 41 -16.10 -3.63 13.10
N PRO A 42 -17.29 -3.73 13.71
CA PRO A 42 -18.21 -4.85 13.49
C PRO A 42 -18.64 -5.09 12.03
N SER A 43 -18.72 -4.03 11.22
CA SER A 43 -19.23 -4.08 9.85
C SER A 43 -18.17 -3.92 8.76
N THR A 44 -16.92 -3.62 9.11
CA THR A 44 -15.85 -3.36 8.14
C THR A 44 -14.57 -4.06 8.54
N ARG A 45 -13.85 -4.59 7.55
CA ARG A 45 -12.52 -5.19 7.73
C ARG A 45 -11.46 -4.19 7.30
N ASN A 46 -11.29 -3.14 8.09
CA ASN A 46 -10.31 -2.11 7.81
C ASN A 46 -8.95 -2.46 8.43
N ALA A 47 -7.87 -2.20 7.72
CA ALA A 47 -6.50 -2.23 8.23
C ALA A 47 -6.03 -0.79 8.49
N ALA A 48 -5.42 -0.56 9.66
CA ALA A 48 -4.65 0.63 9.95
C ALA A 48 -3.17 0.35 9.65
N VAL A 49 -2.54 1.26 8.93
CA VAL A 49 -1.10 1.23 8.63
C VAL A 49 -0.51 2.52 9.23
N ILE A 50 0.40 2.38 10.19
CA ILE A 50 0.93 3.50 10.96
C ILE A 50 2.45 3.51 10.86
N GLY A 51 3.00 4.58 10.27
CA GLY A 51 4.42 4.90 10.37
C GLY A 51 4.69 5.60 11.71
N TYR A 52 5.44 4.97 12.61
CA TYR A 52 5.63 5.48 13.97
C TYR A 52 7.00 6.15 14.19
N GLN A 53 8.00 5.78 13.39
CA GLN A 53 9.34 6.33 13.50
C GLN A 53 10.05 6.30 12.13
N PRO A 54 10.88 7.31 11.81
CA PRO A 54 11.83 7.19 10.72
C PRO A 54 12.75 5.97 10.92
N ASP A 55 12.92 5.15 9.89
CA ASP A 55 13.90 4.07 9.90
C ASP A 55 15.27 4.63 9.51
N LEU A 56 16.13 4.82 10.50
CA LEU A 56 17.49 5.34 10.30
C LEU A 56 18.41 4.39 9.50
N ASN A 57 18.00 3.13 9.32
CA ASN A 57 18.75 2.16 8.52
C ASN A 57 18.36 2.17 7.04
N VAL A 58 17.26 2.84 6.71
CA VAL A 58 16.74 2.96 5.34
C VAL A 58 16.91 4.40 4.90
N MET A 59 17.72 4.62 3.86
CA MET A 59 17.69 5.90 3.17
C MET A 59 16.36 5.98 2.43
N GLY A 60 15.40 6.72 3.00
CA GLY A 60 14.09 6.94 2.40
C GLY A 60 14.25 7.52 1.00
N LYS A 61 13.54 6.94 0.03
CA LYS A 61 13.51 7.43 -1.34
C LYS A 61 12.83 8.80 -1.38
N SER A 62 13.31 9.66 -2.26
CA SER A 62 12.59 10.92 -2.54
C SER A 62 11.26 10.63 -3.23
N ILE A 63 10.31 11.56 -3.11
CA ILE A 63 8.99 11.46 -3.75
C ILE A 63 9.12 11.24 -5.26
N TYR A 64 10.08 11.90 -5.92
CA TYR A 64 10.30 11.77 -7.36
C TYR A 64 10.83 10.39 -7.77
N GLU A 65 11.70 9.80 -6.96
CA GLU A 65 12.17 8.43 -7.19
C GLU A 65 11.05 7.42 -7.00
N MET A 66 10.21 7.58 -5.97
CA MET A 66 9.05 6.73 -5.76
C MET A 66 8.06 6.83 -6.93
N LEU A 67 7.73 8.04 -7.37
CA LEU A 67 6.85 8.25 -8.53
C LEU A 67 7.40 7.61 -9.80
N SER A 68 8.73 7.66 -10.00
CA SER A 68 9.38 7.06 -11.16
C SER A 68 9.33 5.54 -11.15
N ILE A 69 9.42 4.91 -9.96
CA ILE A 69 9.30 3.45 -9.78
C ILE A 69 7.85 2.99 -10.01
N GLU A 70 6.88 3.74 -9.51
CA GLU A 70 5.45 3.41 -9.62
C GLU A 70 4.84 3.72 -11.01
N GLY A 71 5.63 4.24 -11.95
CA GLY A 71 5.17 4.65 -13.28
C GLY A 71 4.41 5.99 -13.29
N GLY A 72 4.24 6.64 -12.14
CA GLY A 72 3.68 7.99 -12.02
C GLY A 72 2.28 8.13 -12.60
N ALA A 73 2.13 9.02 -13.58
CA ALA A 73 0.86 9.27 -14.26
C ALA A 73 0.66 8.39 -15.50
N ASP A 74 1.54 7.41 -15.73
CA ASP A 74 1.43 6.53 -16.88
C ASP A 74 0.07 5.80 -16.88
N ARG A 75 -0.48 5.60 -18.07
CA ARG A 75 -1.79 4.96 -18.30
C ARG A 75 -3.00 5.64 -17.66
N TRP A 76 -2.86 6.84 -17.08
CA TRP A 76 -3.99 7.60 -16.50
C TRP A 76 -5.14 7.76 -17.50
N VAL A 77 -4.83 8.22 -18.72
CA VAL A 77 -5.84 8.44 -19.78
C VAL A 77 -6.55 7.13 -20.15
N GLU A 78 -5.79 6.04 -20.30
CA GLU A 78 -6.34 4.72 -20.64
C GLU A 78 -7.30 4.22 -19.55
N ASN A 79 -6.91 4.38 -18.28
CA ASN A 79 -7.71 3.99 -17.13
C ASN A 79 -8.99 4.83 -17.02
N THR A 80 -8.90 6.15 -17.21
CA THR A 80 -10.07 7.04 -17.25
C THR A 80 -11.03 6.62 -18.37
N MET A 81 -10.53 6.37 -19.58
CA MET A 81 -11.36 5.92 -20.70
C MET A 81 -11.96 4.53 -20.46
N ALA A 82 -11.26 3.64 -19.74
CA ALA A 82 -11.78 2.32 -19.37
C ALA A 82 -12.92 2.40 -18.34
N LEU A 83 -12.86 3.36 -17.40
CA LEU A 83 -13.93 3.62 -16.44
C LEU A 83 -15.19 4.13 -17.14
N MET A 84 -15.05 5.05 -18.11
CA MET A 84 -16.18 5.61 -18.87
C MET A 84 -16.92 4.57 -19.73
N LYS A 85 -16.27 3.46 -20.09
CA LYS A 85 -16.87 2.40 -20.92
C LYS A 85 -17.83 1.49 -20.16
N LYS A 86 -17.81 1.49 -18.82
CA LYS A 86 -18.68 0.64 -18.01
C LYS A 86 -19.88 1.45 -17.51
N PRO A 87 -21.13 0.95 -17.63
CA PRO A 87 -22.26 1.60 -16.99
C PRO A 87 -22.01 1.67 -15.46
N PRO A 88 -22.48 2.72 -14.77
CA PRO A 88 -22.36 2.82 -13.32
C PRO A 88 -22.90 1.54 -12.67
N ARG A 89 -22.15 1.00 -11.71
CA ARG A 89 -22.63 -0.16 -10.95
C ARG A 89 -23.74 0.36 -10.02
N ASP A 90 -24.94 -0.19 -10.15
CA ASP A 90 -25.98 0.03 -9.15
C ASP A 90 -25.48 -0.53 -7.82
N HIS A 91 -25.62 0.28 -6.77
CA HIS A 91 -25.23 -0.04 -5.40
C HIS A 91 -26.43 -0.50 -4.59
#